data_AF-A0AAU5NA90-F1
#
_entry.id   AF-A0AAU5NA90-F1
#
_cell.length_a   1.000
_cell.length_b   1.000
_cell.length_c   1.000
_cell.angle_alpha   90.00
_cell.angle_beta   90.00
_cell.angle_gamma   90.00
#
_symmetry.space_group_name_H-M   'P 1'
#
loop_
_entity.id
_entity.type
_entity.pdbx_description
1 polymer ?
#
loop_
_entity_poly.entity_id
_entity_poly.type
_entity_poly.pdbx_seq_one_letter_code
_entity_poly.pdbx_strand_id
1 'polypeptide(L)' 'MTAISFDDLIDLERAAVEANDAVKDLPYSAESWKPWFDASAEFQMKVTAYAKAGGKDRVSVEMDVKKAVRHPVSIGDAA' A
#
# COMPACT_ATOMS: atom_id res chain seq x y z
N MET A 1 3.62 15.41 -14.50
CA MET A 1 3.33 14.41 -13.45
C MET A 1 4.47 14.46 -12.45
N THR A 2 4.16 14.70 -11.18
CA THR A 2 5.14 14.59 -10.08
C THR A 2 5.60 13.13 -9.97
N ALA A 3 6.87 12.91 -9.65
CA ALA A 3 7.40 11.56 -9.41
C ALA A 3 6.70 10.95 -8.18
N ILE A 4 6.37 9.66 -8.26
CA ILE A 4 5.79 8.89 -7.14
C ILE A 4 6.84 8.80 -6.04
N SER A 5 6.52 9.25 -4.84
CA SER A 5 7.37 9.13 -3.66
C SER A 5 7.18 7.76 -2.99
N PHE A 6 8.08 7.38 -2.07
CA PHE A 6 7.87 6.17 -1.27
C PHE A 6 6.72 6.35 -0.26
N ASP A 7 6.56 7.56 0.29
CA ASP A 7 5.46 7.90 1.19
C ASP A 7 4.10 7.81 0.50
N ASP A 8 4.02 8.19 -0.79
CA ASP A 8 2.81 8.01 -1.60
C ASP A 8 2.36 6.53 -1.63
N LEU A 9 3.33 5.61 -1.70
CA LEU A 9 3.04 4.17 -1.69
C LEU A 9 2.56 3.69 -0.31
N ILE A 10 3.14 4.24 0.77
CA ILE A 10 2.72 3.95 2.14
C ILE A 10 1.28 4.39 2.36
N ASP A 11 0.92 5.60 1.92
CA ASP A 11 -0.43 6.11 2.10
C ASP A 11 -1.47 5.32 1.28
N LEU A 12 -1.10 4.86 0.08
CA LEU A 12 -1.96 3.98 -0.72
C LEU A 12 -2.15 2.60 -0.08
N GLU A 13 -1.08 1.98 0.44
CA GLU A 13 -1.20 0.69 1.14
C GLU A 13 -2.00 0.85 2.44
N ARG A 14 -1.86 1.96 3.17
CA ARG A 14 -2.71 2.26 4.35
C ARG A 14 -4.18 2.34 3.98
N ALA A 15 -4.52 3.05 2.90
CA ALA A 15 -5.89 3.15 2.42
C ALA A 15 -6.45 1.77 2.01
N ALA A 16 -5.64 0.94 1.36
CA ALA A 16 -6.03 -0.43 1.02
C ALA A 16 -6.25 -1.29 2.28
N VAL A 17 -5.37 -1.20 3.28
CA VAL A 17 -5.51 -1.93 4.56
C VAL A 17 -6.76 -1.48 5.33
N GLU A 18 -7.00 -0.17 5.43
CA GLU A 18 -8.20 0.37 6.08
C GLU A 18 -9.49 -0.09 5.40
N ALA A 19 -9.52 -0.04 4.06
CA ALA A 19 -10.66 -0.54 3.29
C ALA A 19 -10.86 -2.06 3.45
N ASN A 20 -9.77 -2.84 3.61
CA ASN A 20 -9.87 -4.26 3.89
C ASN A 20 -10.42 -4.50 5.31
N ASP A 21 -9.91 -3.80 6.31
CA ASP A 21 -10.33 -3.93 7.70
C ASP A 21 -11.82 -3.63 7.88
N ALA A 22 -12.38 -2.70 7.09
CA ALA A 22 -13.81 -2.38 7.11
C ALA A 22 -14.71 -3.53 6.62
N VAL A 23 -14.19 -4.50 5.84
CA VAL A 23 -15.01 -5.50 5.13
C VAL A 23 -14.60 -6.95 5.35
N LYS A 24 -13.39 -7.21 5.86
CA LYS A 24 -12.81 -8.56 5.96
C LYS A 24 -13.62 -9.54 6.83
N ASP A 25 -14.37 -9.02 7.80
CA ASP A 25 -15.19 -9.80 8.72
C ASP A 25 -16.67 -9.86 8.30
N LEU A 26 -17.03 -9.28 7.16
CA LEU A 26 -18.37 -9.28 6.60
C LEU A 26 -18.54 -10.37 5.53
N PRO A 27 -19.77 -10.88 5.31
CA PRO A 27 -20.05 -11.69 4.12
C PRO A 27 -19.65 -10.95 2.84
N TYR A 28 -19.04 -11.68 1.91
CA TYR A 28 -18.61 -11.08 0.65
C TYR A 28 -19.78 -10.47 -0.13
N SER A 29 -19.59 -9.24 -0.58
CA SER A 29 -20.42 -8.59 -1.60
C SER A 29 -19.52 -7.76 -2.50
N ALA A 30 -19.79 -7.76 -3.81
CA ALA A 30 -18.98 -7.00 -4.77
C ALA A 30 -19.02 -5.48 -4.48
N GLU A 31 -20.16 -4.98 -4.01
CA GLU A 31 -20.34 -3.57 -3.66
C GLU A 31 -19.52 -3.19 -2.43
N SER A 32 -19.61 -3.97 -1.34
CA SER A 32 -18.87 -3.70 -0.11
C SER A 32 -17.36 -3.83 -0.33
N TRP A 33 -16.90 -4.77 -1.15
CA TRP A 33 -15.47 -5.01 -1.39
C TRP A 33 -14.85 -4.08 -2.43
N LYS A 34 -15.67 -3.34 -3.21
CA LYS A 34 -15.19 -2.45 -4.27
C LYS A 34 -14.14 -1.42 -3.79
N PRO A 35 -14.30 -0.73 -2.64
CA PRO A 35 -13.30 0.21 -2.15
C PRO A 35 -11.93 -0.42 -1.94
N TRP A 36 -11.89 -1.64 -1.35
CA TRP A 36 -10.64 -2.37 -1.17
C TRP A 36 -9.99 -2.78 -2.50
N PHE A 37 -10.79 -3.26 -3.46
CA PHE A 37 -10.29 -3.61 -4.78
C PHE A 37 -9.71 -2.39 -5.51
N ASP A 38 -10.41 -1.26 -5.51
CA ASP A 38 -9.97 -0.05 -6.19
C ASP A 38 -8.68 0.50 -5.55
N ALA A 39 -8.62 0.58 -4.22
CA ALA A 39 -7.44 1.04 -3.49
C ALA A 39 -6.24 0.10 -3.69
N SER A 40 -6.47 -1.21 -3.64
CA SER A 40 -5.42 -2.22 -3.89
C SER A 40 -4.91 -2.13 -5.33
N ALA A 41 -5.78 -1.97 -6.32
CA ALA A 41 -5.38 -1.82 -7.72
C ALA A 41 -4.53 -0.56 -7.93
N GLU A 42 -4.90 0.56 -7.30
CA GLU A 42 -4.13 1.80 -7.37
C GLU A 42 -2.75 1.64 -6.72
N PHE A 43 -2.67 1.09 -5.51
CA PHE A 43 -1.40 0.79 -4.84
C PHE A 43 -0.47 -0.04 -5.75
N GLN A 44 -0.99 -1.14 -6.33
CA GLN A 44 -0.21 -2.05 -7.16
C GLN A 44 0.29 -1.40 -8.46
N MET A 45 -0.53 -0.56 -9.08
CA MET A 45 -0.15 0.24 -10.25
C MET A 45 1.00 1.19 -9.89
N LYS A 46 0.92 1.87 -8.73
CA LYS A 46 1.90 2.88 -8.31
C LYS A 46 3.22 2.25 -7.88
N VAL A 47 3.19 1.10 -7.18
CA VAL A 47 4.40 0.31 -6.88
C VAL A 47 5.13 -0.07 -8.17
N THR A 48 4.39 -0.54 -9.18
CA THR A 48 4.96 -0.91 -10.47
C THR A 48 5.64 0.28 -11.16
N ALA A 49 4.98 1.43 -11.16
CA ALA A 49 5.52 2.66 -11.74
C ALA A 49 6.76 3.17 -10.98
N TYR A 50 6.72 3.18 -9.65
CA TYR A 50 7.86 3.55 -8.79
C TYR A 50 9.07 2.64 -9.02
N ALA A 51 8.85 1.31 -9.00
CA ALA A 51 9.91 0.33 -9.19
C ALA A 51 10.58 0.48 -10.56
N LYS A 52 9.77 0.63 -11.63
CA LYS A 52 10.27 0.86 -12.99
C LYS A 52 11.09 2.15 -13.09
N ALA A 53 10.61 3.25 -12.49
CA ALA A 53 11.31 4.53 -12.53
C ALA A 53 12.66 4.49 -11.80
N GLY A 54 12.76 3.72 -10.71
CA GLY A 54 13.98 3.55 -9.93
C GLY A 54 14.89 2.39 -10.35
N GLY A 55 14.51 1.61 -11.36
CA GLY A 55 15.22 0.38 -11.74
C GLY A 55 15.26 -0.67 -10.61
N LYS A 56 14.26 -0.67 -9.72
CA LYS A 56 14.16 -1.56 -8.57
C LYS A 56 13.33 -2.79 -8.91
N ASP A 57 13.56 -3.87 -8.18
CA ASP A 57 12.65 -5.02 -8.20
C ASP A 57 11.29 -4.64 -7.58
N ARG A 58 10.21 -4.91 -8.32
CA ARG A 58 8.85 -4.49 -7.93
C ARG A 58 8.36 -5.23 -6.68
N VAL A 59 8.72 -6.50 -6.52
CA VAL A 59 8.30 -7.31 -5.35
C VAL A 59 8.96 -6.78 -4.07
N SER A 60 10.24 -6.46 -4.14
CA SER A 60 11.00 -5.89 -3.04
C SER A 60 10.41 -4.55 -2.58
N VAL A 61 10.09 -3.66 -3.53
CA VAL A 61 9.42 -2.38 -3.20
C VAL A 61 8.08 -2.62 -2.51
N GLU A 62 7.24 -3.53 -3.02
CA GLU A 62 5.95 -3.84 -2.39
C GLU A 62 6.13 -4.33 -0.94
N MET A 63 7.08 -5.22 -0.71
CA MET A 63 7.37 -5.78 0.61
C MET A 63 7.88 -4.71 1.57
N ASP A 64 8.73 -3.80 1.11
CA ASP A 64 9.23 -2.68 1.92
C ASP A 64 8.09 -1.75 2.35
N VAL A 65 7.18 -1.43 1.43
CA VAL A 65 6.00 -0.59 1.75
C VAL A 65 5.09 -1.30 2.77
N LYS A 66 4.77 -2.58 2.53
CA LYS A 66 3.97 -3.38 3.46
C LYS A 66 4.60 -3.50 4.84
N LYS A 67 5.93 -3.61 4.90
CA LYS A 67 6.68 -3.62 6.16
C LYS A 67 6.58 -2.26 6.86
N ALA A 68 6.74 -1.16 6.14
CA ALA A 68 6.62 0.19 6.69
C ALA A 68 5.22 0.47 7.26
N VAL A 69 4.16 -0.03 6.61
CA VAL A 69 2.78 0.08 7.12
C VAL A 69 2.57 -0.75 8.40
N ARG A 70 3.10 -1.98 8.46
CA ARG A 70 2.92 -2.89 9.61
C ARG A 70 3.81 -2.59 10.81
N HIS A 71 4.97 -1.98 10.57
CA HIS A 71 5.98 -1.69 11.57
C HIS A 71 6.47 -0.25 11.41
N PRO A 72 5.62 0.75 11.72
CA PRO A 72 6.07 2.13 11.74
C PRO A 72 7.19 2.26 12.76
N VAL A 73 8.36 2.75 12.32
CA VAL A 73 9.49 2.98 13.23
C VAL A 73 9.06 4.05 14.23
N SER A 74 8.90 3.67 15.50
CA SER A 74 8.75 4.62 16.59
C SER A 74 10.05 5.38 16.75
N ILE A 75 9.99 6.71 16.83
CA ILE A 75 11.14 7.59 17.08
C ILE A 75 11.86 7.23 18.42
N GLY A 76 11.24 6.42 19.28
CA GLY A 76 11.81 5.98 20.55
C GLY A 76 12.72 4.74 20.52
N ASP A 77 12.80 3.98 19.42
CA ASP A 77 13.49 2.68 19.39
C ASP A 77 14.94 2.75 18.87
N ALA A 78 15.45 3.96 18.62
CA ALA A 78 16.78 4.21 18.02
C ALA A 78 17.82 4.75 19.02
N ALA A 79 17.64 4.52 20.33
CA ALA A 79 18.56 4.94 21.39
C ALA A 79 19.37 3.78 21.97
#